data_AF-G8BYR0-F1
#
_entry.id   AF-G8BYR0-F1
#
_cell.length_a   1.000
_cell.length_b   1.000
_cell.length_c   1.000
_cell.angle_alpha   90.00
_cell.angle_beta   90.00
_cell.angle_gamma   90.00
#
_symmetry.space_group_name_H-M   'P 1'
#
loop_
_entity.id
_entity.type
_entity.pdbx_description
1 polymer ?
#
loop_
_entity_poly.entity_id
_entity_poly.type
_entity_poly.pdbx_seq_one_letter_code
_entity_poly.pdbx_strand_id
1 'polypeptide(L)'
;MMYANFRSIIWSLLAPFLFIFGYVVYFASDTVKTWDINRDSIINSVFVKRGWFWNSLVLWYVILFTNITIVDEPKRNNSIEGRKTKTRIHTLNIKKFIKRYVIVTMWWILFTQGIPFFKIPPIMDLCFVFTGGSCNFEIFDESNAINIKFQDSEYRKLKSLKRIYKILKDYKESYIESSYLHHLRCAIDENAEGCMDFVPSKDTNELIKKIQDLDPMVQFISSKCKRNGGHWVGGHDPSGHIFLLTLMMMMIIAELPKINRIRKQNMIYQKDSKIRRVNIVEKISKIIGEIIGTIPSRSILSNGLLSTYEKLYQFLILPIMQNVKLIIQLISYTIHFALFQEPAVLLISLLGMWCYSFLITIIVFHTFYEQVTGFLSAYIVAVIIYRLVK
;
A
#
# COMPACT_ATOMS: atom_id res chain seq x y z
N MET A 1 30.95 -4.60 -17.76
CA MET A 1 29.83 -5.52 -17.41
C MET A 1 29.70 -5.70 -15.89
N MET A 2 30.82 -5.88 -15.17
CA MET A 2 30.88 -6.02 -13.70
C MET A 2 30.27 -4.85 -12.91
N TYR A 3 30.51 -3.60 -13.34
CA TYR A 3 29.98 -2.38 -12.69
C TYR A 3 28.45 -2.23 -12.82
N ALA A 4 27.86 -2.76 -13.90
CA ALA A 4 26.41 -2.75 -14.10
C ALA A 4 25.72 -3.79 -13.20
N ASN A 5 26.37 -4.93 -12.97
CA ASN A 5 25.90 -5.96 -12.04
C ASN A 5 26.03 -5.50 -10.58
N PHE A 6 27.13 -4.85 -10.20
CA PHE A 6 27.33 -4.34 -8.84
C PHE A 6 26.28 -3.31 -8.44
N ARG A 7 25.97 -2.36 -9.33
CA ARG A 7 24.91 -1.38 -9.09
C ARG A 7 23.55 -2.07 -8.95
N SER A 8 23.26 -3.08 -9.78
CA SER A 8 22.02 -3.88 -9.68
C SER A 8 21.90 -4.66 -8.36
N ILE A 9 23.01 -5.06 -7.74
CA ILE A 9 23.03 -5.81 -6.47
C ILE A 9 22.73 -4.88 -5.30
N ILE A 10 23.34 -3.69 -5.25
CA ILE A 10 23.09 -2.70 -4.18
C ILE A 10 21.61 -2.33 -4.12
N TRP A 11 20.96 -2.18 -5.28
CA TRP A 11 19.54 -1.85 -5.37
C TRP A 11 18.61 -2.94 -4.79
N SER A 12 19.00 -4.21 -4.83
CA SER A 12 18.23 -5.30 -4.20
C SER A 12 18.37 -5.36 -2.68
N LEU A 13 19.31 -4.62 -2.07
CA LEU A 13 19.57 -4.72 -0.63
C LEU A 13 18.68 -3.82 0.24
N LEU A 14 17.94 -2.86 -0.33
CA LEU A 14 17.10 -1.95 0.47
C LEU A 14 16.01 -2.71 1.23
N ALA A 15 15.30 -3.63 0.57
CA ALA A 15 14.21 -4.35 1.22
C ALA A 15 14.72 -5.31 2.33
N PRO A 16 15.80 -6.11 2.12
CA PRO A 16 16.45 -6.84 3.21
C PRO A 16 16.95 -5.94 4.35
N PHE A 17 17.56 -4.80 4.02
CA PHE A 17 18.02 -3.84 5.02
C PHE A 17 16.87 -3.32 5.88
N LEU A 18 15.77 -2.87 5.25
CA LEU A 18 14.59 -2.41 5.97
C LEU A 18 13.95 -3.51 6.82
N PHE A 19 13.99 -4.75 6.35
CA PHE A 19 13.48 -5.90 7.09
C PHE A 19 14.25 -6.11 8.39
N ILE A 20 15.58 -6.17 8.30
CA ILE A 20 16.46 -6.30 9.48
C ILE A 20 16.33 -5.07 10.38
N PHE A 21 16.37 -3.87 9.80
CA PHE A 21 16.25 -2.62 10.56
C PHE A 21 14.93 -2.53 11.33
N GLY A 22 13.81 -2.96 10.74
CA GLY A 22 12.52 -3.02 11.43
C GLY A 22 12.53 -3.91 12.67
N TYR A 23 13.19 -5.07 12.58
CA TYR A 23 13.36 -5.95 13.74
C TYR A 23 14.32 -5.38 14.77
N VAL A 24 15.40 -4.72 14.35
CA VAL A 24 16.30 -4.02 15.29
C VAL A 24 15.52 -2.99 16.09
N VAL A 25 14.68 -2.18 15.44
CA VAL A 25 13.81 -1.20 16.13
C VAL A 25 12.80 -1.88 17.05
N TYR A 26 12.15 -2.95 16.58
CA TYR A 26 11.18 -3.72 17.37
C TYR A 26 11.79 -4.31 18.65
N PHE A 27 13.02 -4.83 18.59
CA PHE A 27 13.71 -5.39 19.74
C PHE A 27 14.36 -4.33 20.63
N ALA A 28 14.74 -3.17 20.08
CA ALA A 28 15.40 -2.10 20.82
C ALA A 28 14.44 -1.27 21.70
N SER A 29 13.12 -1.36 21.49
CA SER A 29 12.16 -0.48 22.17
C SER A 29 10.90 -1.21 22.60
N ASP A 30 10.65 -1.28 23.91
CA ASP A 30 9.43 -1.87 24.45
C ASP A 30 8.19 -0.99 24.22
N THR A 31 8.34 0.33 24.10
CA THR A 31 7.22 1.24 23.79
C THR A 31 6.63 0.99 22.41
N VAL A 32 7.47 0.54 21.48
CA VAL A 32 7.05 0.23 20.12
C VAL A 32 6.19 -1.03 20.06
N LYS A 33 6.37 -1.98 20.99
CA LYS A 33 5.60 -3.23 21.07
C LYS A 33 4.15 -3.01 21.51
N THR A 34 3.88 -1.89 22.19
CA THR A 34 2.54 -1.54 22.70
C THR A 34 1.80 -0.54 21.81
N TRP A 35 2.35 -0.18 20.64
CA TRP A 35 1.69 0.74 19.71
C TRP A 35 0.44 0.12 19.09
N ASP A 36 -0.71 0.64 19.48
CA ASP A 36 -1.97 0.38 18.79
C ASP A 36 -2.18 1.40 17.66
N ILE A 37 -1.98 0.96 16.42
CA ILE A 37 -2.17 1.79 15.23
C ILE A 37 -3.51 1.47 14.59
N ASN A 38 -4.33 2.52 14.41
CA ASN A 38 -5.61 2.41 13.72
C ASN A 38 -5.44 1.92 12.27
N ARG A 39 -5.81 0.65 12.05
CA ARG A 39 -5.74 -0.07 10.76
C ARG A 39 -6.74 0.44 9.73
N ASP A 40 -7.70 1.27 10.12
CA ASP A 40 -8.76 1.78 9.25
C ASP A 40 -8.71 3.31 9.07
N SER A 41 -7.56 3.92 9.35
CA SER A 41 -7.32 5.32 9.03
C SER A 41 -7.50 5.62 7.53
N ILE A 42 -7.87 6.87 7.20
CA ILE A 42 -8.08 7.32 5.82
C ILE A 42 -6.82 7.09 4.98
N ILE A 43 -5.65 7.42 5.53
CA ILE A 43 -4.36 7.22 4.86
C ILE A 43 -4.14 5.75 4.51
N ASN A 44 -4.37 4.84 5.47
CA ASN A 44 -4.21 3.41 5.22
C ASN A 44 -5.21 2.89 4.17
N SER A 45 -6.47 3.32 4.25
CA SER A 45 -7.53 2.88 3.34
C SER A 45 -7.36 3.36 1.90
N VAL A 46 -6.86 4.59 1.71
CA VAL A 46 -6.73 5.21 0.38
C VAL A 46 -5.39 4.89 -0.27
N PHE A 47 -4.29 4.96 0.48
CA PHE A 47 -2.94 4.80 -0.08
C PHE A 47 -2.44 3.38 0.04
N VAL A 48 -2.37 2.83 1.26
CA VAL A 48 -1.73 1.54 1.52
C VAL A 48 -2.56 0.39 0.96
N LYS A 49 -3.86 0.33 1.27
CA LYS A 49 -4.77 -0.73 0.76
C LYS A 49 -4.95 -0.69 -0.76
N ARG A 50 -4.68 0.46 -1.41
CA ARG A 50 -4.68 0.61 -2.89
C ARG A 50 -3.27 0.84 -3.45
N GLY A 51 -2.24 0.31 -2.78
CA GLY A 51 -0.84 0.59 -3.09
C GLY A 51 -0.47 0.29 -4.55
N TRP A 52 -0.94 -0.84 -5.10
CA TRP A 52 -0.63 -1.24 -6.48
C TRP A 52 -1.16 -0.26 -7.53
N PHE A 53 -2.33 0.34 -7.28
CA PHE A 53 -2.92 1.35 -8.15
C PHE A 53 -2.03 2.59 -8.22
N TRP A 54 -1.66 3.15 -7.06
CA TRP A 54 -0.78 4.33 -6.99
C TRP A 54 0.59 4.05 -7.58
N ASN A 55 1.13 2.87 -7.32
CA ASN A 55 2.41 2.42 -7.89
C ASN A 55 2.37 2.38 -9.41
N SER A 56 1.30 1.81 -9.97
CA SER A 56 1.12 1.72 -11.42
C SER A 56 0.92 3.10 -12.03
N LEU A 57 0.04 3.93 -11.45
CA LEU A 57 -0.27 5.27 -11.94
C LEU A 57 0.99 6.14 -12.06
N VAL A 58 1.76 6.25 -10.98
CA VAL A 58 2.97 7.08 -10.95
C VAL A 58 4.03 6.51 -11.89
N LEU A 59 4.26 5.19 -11.87
CA LEU A 59 5.28 4.55 -12.71
C LEU A 59 4.99 4.73 -14.21
N TRP A 60 3.75 4.50 -14.63
CA TRP A 60 3.33 4.74 -16.01
C TRP A 60 3.41 6.22 -16.38
N TYR A 61 2.98 7.13 -15.51
CA TYR A 61 3.10 8.57 -15.72
C TYR A 61 4.56 8.97 -16.00
N VAL A 62 5.50 8.58 -15.13
CA VAL A 62 6.92 8.94 -15.29
C VAL A 62 7.51 8.32 -16.57
N ILE A 63 7.15 7.07 -16.89
CA ILE A 63 7.68 6.39 -18.07
C ILE A 63 7.14 7.01 -19.36
N LEU A 64 5.85 7.34 -19.43
CA LEU A 64 5.27 8.02 -20.59
C LEU A 64 5.86 9.43 -20.73
N PHE A 65 5.96 10.19 -19.65
CA PHE A 65 6.55 11.52 -19.66
C PHE A 65 8.00 11.50 -20.16
N THR A 66 8.82 10.56 -19.66
CA THR A 66 10.22 10.44 -20.09
C THR A 66 10.37 9.93 -21.52
N ASN A 67 9.44 9.11 -22.01
CA ASN A 67 9.43 8.67 -23.41
C ASN A 67 8.92 9.73 -24.39
N ILE A 68 8.01 10.61 -23.98
CA ILE A 68 7.47 11.67 -24.86
C ILE A 68 8.49 12.78 -25.10
N THR A 69 9.43 13.01 -24.17
CA THR A 69 10.52 14.00 -24.34
C THR A 69 11.60 13.59 -25.35
N ILE A 70 11.24 12.81 -26.38
CA ILE A 70 12.08 12.55 -27.55
C ILE A 70 12.29 13.88 -28.26
N VAL A 71 13.55 14.25 -28.33
CA VAL A 71 14.11 15.40 -29.03
C VAL A 71 13.80 15.28 -30.52
N ASP A 72 13.10 16.27 -31.07
CA ASP A 72 13.17 16.57 -32.50
C ASP A 72 14.59 17.07 -32.82
N GLU A 73 15.31 16.38 -33.70
CA GLU A 73 16.57 16.90 -34.23
C GLU A 73 16.27 18.15 -35.08
N PRO A 74 16.92 19.31 -34.84
CA PRO A 74 17.01 20.32 -35.87
C PRO A 74 17.83 19.73 -37.02
N LYS A 75 17.25 19.63 -38.22
CA LYS A 75 17.97 19.27 -39.44
C LYS A 75 19.19 20.18 -39.58
N ARG A 76 20.38 19.65 -39.31
CA ARG A 76 21.63 20.36 -39.56
C ARG A 76 21.85 20.35 -41.08
N ASN A 77 21.35 21.37 -41.75
CA ASN A 77 21.85 21.72 -43.07
C ASN A 77 23.31 22.12 -42.88
N ASN A 78 24.23 21.25 -43.30
CA ASN A 78 25.38 21.62 -44.11
C ASN A 78 26.04 20.34 -44.61
N SER A 79 26.02 20.23 -45.93
CA SER A 79 26.96 19.49 -46.77
C SER A 79 28.36 19.42 -46.15
N ILE A 80 28.88 18.21 -45.96
CA ILE A 80 30.13 17.68 -46.50
C ILE A 80 30.33 16.27 -45.92
N GLU A 81 30.58 15.35 -46.85
CA GLU A 81 30.88 13.92 -46.77
C GLU A 81 31.19 13.26 -45.41
N GLY A 82 30.55 12.10 -45.21
CA GLY A 82 31.34 10.88 -44.96
C GLY A 82 31.47 10.34 -43.54
N ARG A 83 30.87 10.95 -42.51
CA ARG A 83 30.85 10.32 -41.17
C ARG A 83 29.43 10.07 -40.70
N LYS A 84 28.94 8.83 -40.92
CA LYS A 84 27.73 8.29 -40.26
C LYS A 84 27.99 8.18 -38.76
N THR A 85 27.97 9.29 -38.02
CA THR A 85 27.82 9.26 -36.57
C THR A 85 26.45 8.68 -36.27
N LYS A 86 26.39 7.37 -36.01
CA LYS A 86 25.20 6.67 -35.51
C LYS A 86 24.69 7.42 -34.27
N THR A 87 23.65 8.22 -34.42
CA THR A 87 22.88 8.79 -33.33
C THR A 87 22.26 7.64 -32.56
N ARG A 88 22.88 7.22 -31.45
CA ARG A 88 22.34 6.15 -30.61
C ARG A 88 21.23 6.74 -29.76
N ILE A 89 20.02 6.76 -30.33
CA ILE A 89 18.78 7.07 -29.62
C ILE A 89 18.66 6.06 -28.46
N HIS A 90 18.91 6.51 -27.23
CA HIS A 90 18.75 5.71 -26.02
C HIS A 90 17.29 5.76 -25.56
N THR A 91 16.38 5.15 -26.33
CA THR A 91 15.00 4.93 -25.89
C THR A 91 14.98 4.02 -24.67
N LEU A 92 14.15 4.32 -23.65
CA LEU A 92 13.72 3.29 -22.70
C LEU A 92 13.23 2.12 -23.54
N ASN A 93 13.70 0.92 -23.25
CA ASN A 93 13.13 -0.25 -23.88
C ASN A 93 11.77 -0.52 -23.24
N ILE A 94 10.75 0.21 -23.71
CA ILE A 94 9.39 0.16 -23.21
C ILE A 94 8.83 -1.26 -23.28
N LYS A 95 9.21 -2.04 -24.30
CA LYS A 95 8.85 -3.47 -24.40
C LYS A 95 9.37 -4.28 -23.22
N LYS A 96 10.61 -4.02 -22.78
CA LYS A 96 11.17 -4.68 -21.59
C LYS A 96 10.49 -4.23 -20.30
N PHE A 97 10.14 -2.94 -20.19
CA PHE A 97 9.37 -2.44 -19.06
C PHE A 97 8.00 -3.10 -18.98
N ILE A 98 7.23 -3.09 -20.08
CA ILE A 98 5.91 -3.73 -20.18
C ILE A 98 6.01 -5.20 -19.81
N LYS A 99 6.98 -5.93 -20.35
CA LYS A 99 7.18 -7.35 -20.02
C LYS A 99 7.38 -7.56 -18.52
N ARG A 100 8.25 -6.79 -17.86
CA ARG A 100 8.46 -6.90 -16.41
C ARG A 100 7.20 -6.52 -15.62
N TYR A 101 6.56 -5.41 -15.98
CA TYR A 101 5.33 -4.94 -15.33
C TYR A 101 4.21 -5.99 -15.41
N VAL A 102 3.98 -6.58 -16.58
CA VAL A 102 2.97 -7.62 -16.78
C VAL A 102 3.28 -8.85 -15.92
N ILE A 103 4.52 -9.34 -15.92
CA ILE A 103 4.90 -10.52 -15.13
C ILE A 103 4.72 -10.25 -13.62
N VAL A 104 5.17 -9.09 -13.11
CA VAL A 104 5.02 -8.75 -11.70
C VAL A 104 3.53 -8.56 -11.33
N THR A 105 2.75 -7.94 -12.21
CA THR A 105 1.29 -7.77 -12.01
C THR A 105 0.58 -9.11 -11.97
N MET A 106 0.91 -10.01 -12.89
CA MET A 106 0.38 -11.38 -12.91
C MET A 106 0.74 -12.11 -11.62
N TRP A 107 1.99 -12.01 -11.16
CA TRP A 107 2.40 -12.61 -9.89
C TRP A 107 1.62 -12.06 -8.70
N TRP A 108 1.43 -10.75 -8.61
CA TRP A 108 0.61 -10.14 -7.55
C TRP A 108 -0.85 -10.64 -7.57
N ILE A 109 -1.47 -10.71 -8.75
CA ILE A 109 -2.84 -11.19 -8.91
C ILE A 109 -2.94 -12.66 -8.47
N LEU A 110 -2.05 -13.53 -8.97
CA LEU A 110 -2.04 -14.95 -8.59
C LEU A 110 -1.84 -15.14 -7.08
N PHE A 111 -0.92 -14.38 -6.49
CA PHE A 111 -0.58 -14.54 -5.09
C PHE A 111 -1.70 -14.06 -4.16
N THR A 112 -2.34 -12.92 -4.45
CA THR A 112 -3.26 -12.25 -3.52
C THR A 112 -4.74 -12.26 -3.91
N GLN A 113 -5.06 -12.31 -5.21
CA GLN A 113 -6.46 -12.23 -5.70
C GLN A 113 -6.96 -13.55 -6.26
N GLY A 114 -6.06 -14.46 -6.65
CA GLY A 114 -6.42 -15.67 -7.39
C GLY A 114 -6.90 -15.36 -8.80
N ILE A 115 -7.53 -16.34 -9.46
CA ILE A 115 -8.17 -16.13 -10.77
C ILE A 115 -9.67 -16.36 -10.62
N PRO A 116 -10.47 -15.29 -10.41
CA PRO A 116 -11.90 -15.41 -10.14
C PRO A 116 -12.67 -16.14 -11.25
N PHE A 117 -12.29 -15.91 -12.53
CA PHE A 117 -12.94 -16.52 -13.68
C PHE A 117 -12.85 -18.06 -13.69
N PHE A 118 -11.71 -18.60 -13.25
CA PHE A 118 -11.50 -20.05 -13.16
C PHE A 118 -11.83 -20.61 -11.76
N LYS A 119 -12.38 -19.79 -10.86
CA LYS A 119 -12.63 -20.14 -9.44
C LYS A 119 -11.36 -20.65 -8.73
N ILE A 120 -10.18 -20.15 -9.12
CA ILE A 120 -8.91 -20.54 -8.52
C ILE A 120 -8.64 -19.59 -7.33
N PRO A 121 -8.51 -20.11 -6.10
CA PRO A 121 -8.17 -19.30 -4.94
C PRO A 121 -6.80 -18.60 -5.06
N PRO A 122 -6.57 -17.50 -4.33
CA PRO A 122 -5.24 -16.92 -4.18
C PRO A 122 -4.23 -17.92 -3.63
N ILE A 123 -2.96 -17.84 -4.05
CA ILE A 123 -1.89 -18.70 -3.51
C ILE A 123 -1.77 -18.52 -1.99
N MET A 124 -1.86 -17.29 -1.48
CA MET A 124 -1.79 -17.04 -0.03
C MET A 124 -2.93 -17.75 0.72
N ASP A 125 -4.14 -17.75 0.14
CA ASP A 125 -5.30 -18.38 0.74
C ASP A 125 -5.16 -19.91 0.73
N LEU A 126 -4.58 -20.47 -0.33
CA LEU A 126 -4.24 -21.91 -0.38
C LEU A 126 -3.18 -22.28 0.65
N CYS A 127 -2.13 -21.48 0.80
CA CYS A 127 -1.10 -21.71 1.83
C CYS A 127 -1.72 -21.76 3.23
N PHE A 128 -2.66 -20.87 3.53
CA PHE A 128 -3.36 -20.86 4.80
C PHE A 128 -4.16 -22.15 5.04
N VAL A 129 -4.96 -22.58 4.06
CA VAL A 129 -5.77 -23.80 4.18
C VAL A 129 -4.89 -25.05 4.26
N PHE A 130 -3.86 -25.15 3.42
CA PHE A 130 -2.94 -26.29 3.42
C PHE A 130 -2.14 -26.43 4.70
N THR A 131 -1.93 -25.35 5.44
CA THR A 131 -1.27 -25.36 6.75
C THR A 131 -2.24 -25.60 7.92
N GLY A 132 -3.48 -26.02 7.63
CA GLY A 132 -4.49 -26.38 8.62
C GLY A 132 -5.42 -25.23 9.01
N GLY A 133 -5.38 -24.11 8.30
CA GLY A 133 -6.30 -23.00 8.51
C GLY A 133 -7.71 -23.31 8.01
N SER A 134 -8.72 -22.78 8.71
CA SER A 134 -10.12 -22.94 8.31
C SER A 134 -10.95 -21.67 8.57
N CYS A 135 -12.09 -21.57 7.89
CA CYS A 135 -13.07 -20.52 8.14
C CYS A 135 -14.02 -20.95 9.26
N ASN A 136 -13.92 -20.27 10.40
CA ASN A 136 -14.67 -20.54 11.61
C ASN A 136 -15.95 -19.68 11.73
N PHE A 137 -17.02 -20.30 12.22
CA PHE A 137 -18.34 -19.72 12.49
C PHE A 137 -18.84 -19.99 13.92
N GLU A 138 -17.94 -20.33 14.86
CA GLU A 138 -18.26 -20.52 16.28
C GLU A 138 -18.65 -19.19 16.95
N ILE A 139 -19.93 -18.85 16.84
CA ILE A 139 -20.52 -17.63 17.40
C ILE A 139 -20.77 -17.75 18.90
N PHE A 140 -21.10 -18.94 19.39
CA PHE A 140 -21.49 -19.19 20.78
C PHE A 140 -20.44 -20.04 21.50
N ASP A 141 -20.24 -19.77 22.79
CA ASP A 141 -19.36 -20.56 23.66
C ASP A 141 -20.10 -21.73 24.33
N GLU A 142 -19.39 -22.53 25.15
CA GLU A 142 -19.96 -23.68 25.87
C GLU A 142 -21.08 -23.29 26.86
N SER A 143 -21.11 -22.02 27.28
CA SER A 143 -22.14 -21.45 28.14
C SER A 143 -23.30 -20.81 27.38
N ASN A 144 -23.33 -20.98 26.05
CA ASN A 144 -24.31 -20.39 25.14
C ASN A 144 -24.31 -18.86 25.10
N ALA A 145 -23.26 -18.23 25.64
CA ALA A 145 -23.03 -16.79 25.48
C ALA A 145 -22.32 -16.52 24.15
N ILE A 146 -22.34 -15.26 23.69
CA ILE A 146 -21.57 -14.87 22.51
C ILE A 146 -20.09 -15.08 22.82
N ASN A 147 -19.43 -15.92 22.02
CA ASN A 147 -18.02 -16.19 22.16
C ASN A 147 -17.24 -14.87 22.06
N ILE A 148 -16.61 -14.47 23.17
CA ILE A 148 -15.84 -13.22 23.25
C ILE A 148 -14.67 -13.24 22.24
N LYS A 149 -14.17 -14.43 21.88
CA LYS A 149 -13.10 -14.62 20.90
C LYS A 149 -13.60 -14.62 19.45
N PHE A 150 -14.91 -14.52 19.21
CA PHE A 150 -15.47 -14.40 17.87
C PHE A 150 -15.19 -12.98 17.32
N GLN A 151 -14.05 -12.85 16.61
CA GLN A 151 -13.47 -11.63 16.03
C GLN A 151 -12.68 -10.74 17.00
N ASP A 152 -11.67 -10.04 16.46
CA ASP A 152 -10.74 -9.20 17.23
C ASP A 152 -11.35 -7.91 17.79
N SER A 153 -12.47 -7.44 17.22
CA SER A 153 -13.10 -6.18 17.65
C SER A 153 -14.61 -6.26 17.66
N GLU A 154 -15.22 -5.52 18.57
CA GLU A 154 -16.68 -5.48 18.73
C GLU A 154 -17.39 -5.02 17.45
N TYR A 155 -16.85 -4.01 16.76
CA TYR A 155 -17.36 -3.56 15.47
C TYR A 155 -17.35 -4.69 14.41
N ARG A 156 -16.27 -5.48 14.34
CA ARG A 156 -16.17 -6.61 13.40
C ARG A 156 -17.12 -7.74 13.79
N LYS A 157 -17.21 -8.05 15.07
CA LYS A 157 -18.14 -9.03 15.65
C LYS A 157 -19.59 -8.69 15.26
N LEU A 158 -20.07 -7.50 15.59
CA LEU A 158 -21.43 -7.05 15.24
C LEU A 158 -21.71 -7.10 13.73
N LYS A 159 -20.72 -6.68 12.91
CA LYS A 159 -20.84 -6.73 11.44
C LYS A 159 -20.96 -8.16 10.91
N SER A 160 -20.21 -9.10 11.50
CA SER A 160 -20.24 -10.51 11.14
C SER A 160 -21.55 -11.18 11.57
N LEU A 161 -22.03 -10.90 12.79
CA LEU A 161 -23.34 -11.37 13.27
C LEU A 161 -24.48 -10.89 12.36
N LYS A 162 -24.49 -9.60 11.99
CA LYS A 162 -25.49 -9.04 11.06
C LYS A 162 -25.48 -9.74 9.69
N ARG A 163 -24.32 -10.16 9.20
CA ARG A 163 -24.20 -10.90 7.92
C ARG A 163 -24.78 -12.31 8.04
N ILE A 164 -24.42 -13.02 9.09
CA ILE A 164 -24.91 -14.39 9.35
C ILE A 164 -26.43 -14.37 9.54
N TYR A 165 -26.94 -13.44 10.36
CA TYR A 165 -28.38 -13.25 10.54
C TYR A 165 -29.10 -13.00 9.21
N LYS A 166 -28.54 -12.16 8.33
CA LYS A 166 -29.13 -11.89 7.01
C LYS A 166 -29.18 -13.15 6.14
N ILE A 167 -28.06 -13.89 6.04
CA ILE A 167 -27.99 -15.12 5.23
C ILE A 167 -29.03 -16.14 5.69
N LEU A 168 -29.13 -16.34 7.00
CA LEU A 168 -30.08 -17.30 7.58
C LEU A 168 -31.53 -16.84 7.45
N LYS A 169 -31.79 -15.54 7.60
CA LYS A 169 -33.14 -14.99 7.42
C LYS A 169 -33.65 -15.19 5.99
N ASP A 170 -32.76 -15.05 5.01
CA ASP A 170 -33.10 -15.18 3.59
C ASP A 170 -33.33 -16.65 3.17
N TYR A 171 -32.88 -17.64 3.96
CA TYR A 171 -32.85 -19.06 3.58
C TYR A 171 -34.05 -19.91 4.04
N LYS A 172 -34.90 -19.40 4.96
CA LYS A 172 -36.11 -20.05 5.54
C LYS A 172 -36.35 -21.53 5.16
N GLU A 173 -35.76 -22.46 5.91
CA GLU A 173 -36.25 -23.83 5.99
C GLU A 173 -35.98 -24.47 7.37
N SER A 174 -37.05 -24.97 8.01
CA SER A 174 -37.10 -25.68 9.32
C SER A 174 -37.18 -24.86 10.62
N TYR A 175 -37.92 -25.42 11.59
CA TYR A 175 -38.18 -24.95 12.97
C TYR A 175 -36.91 -24.78 13.84
N ILE A 176 -35.80 -25.40 13.45
CA ILE A 176 -34.49 -25.26 14.14
C ILE A 176 -33.85 -23.89 13.83
N GLU A 177 -34.12 -23.30 12.65
CA GLU A 177 -33.59 -21.99 12.25
C GLU A 177 -34.24 -20.82 13.00
N SER A 178 -35.50 -20.93 13.45
CA SER A 178 -36.17 -19.83 14.15
C SER A 178 -35.56 -19.56 15.53
N SER A 179 -35.12 -20.60 16.23
CA SER A 179 -34.44 -20.43 17.52
C SER A 179 -33.06 -19.81 17.35
N TYR A 180 -32.24 -20.32 16.42
CA TYR A 180 -30.90 -19.77 16.18
C TYR A 180 -30.94 -18.31 15.68
N LEU A 181 -31.87 -18.00 14.76
CA LEU A 181 -32.11 -16.63 14.30
C LEU A 181 -32.58 -15.70 15.42
N HIS A 182 -33.38 -16.20 16.37
CA HIS A 182 -33.81 -15.45 17.53
C HIS A 182 -32.62 -15.10 18.44
N HIS A 183 -31.72 -16.04 18.73
CA HIS A 183 -30.50 -15.77 19.51
C HIS A 183 -29.59 -14.77 18.83
N LEU A 184 -29.37 -14.92 17.53
CA LEU A 184 -28.59 -13.94 16.76
C LEU A 184 -29.23 -12.55 16.81
N ARG A 185 -30.56 -12.46 16.78
CA ARG A 185 -31.26 -11.18 16.94
C ARG A 185 -31.00 -10.56 18.31
N CYS A 186 -31.14 -11.33 19.38
CA CYS A 186 -30.84 -10.90 20.75
C CYS A 186 -29.36 -10.50 20.93
N ALA A 187 -28.44 -11.18 20.25
CA ALA A 187 -27.02 -10.87 20.26
C ALA A 187 -26.65 -9.59 19.49
N ILE A 188 -27.49 -9.16 18.53
CA ILE A 188 -27.26 -7.98 17.69
C ILE A 188 -27.94 -6.73 18.28
N ASP A 189 -29.10 -6.90 18.92
CA ASP A 189 -29.94 -5.83 19.44
C ASP A 189 -30.27 -6.08 20.90
N GLU A 190 -29.65 -5.31 21.79
CA GLU A 190 -29.85 -5.38 23.24
C GLU A 190 -31.29 -5.02 23.65
N ASN A 191 -32.05 -4.32 22.80
CA ASN A 191 -33.45 -3.96 23.05
C ASN A 191 -34.45 -4.95 22.44
N ALA A 192 -33.98 -6.10 21.93
CA ALA A 192 -34.87 -7.10 21.36
C ALA A 192 -35.77 -7.71 22.46
N GLU A 193 -37.09 -7.65 22.26
CA GLU A 193 -38.07 -8.28 23.15
C GLU A 193 -38.03 -9.82 23.02
N GLY A 194 -38.23 -10.53 24.14
CA GLY A 194 -38.36 -11.99 24.15
C GLY A 194 -37.06 -12.78 24.34
N CYS A 195 -35.95 -12.14 24.72
CA CYS A 195 -34.63 -12.77 24.83
C CYS A 195 -34.38 -13.60 26.12
N MET A 196 -35.42 -14.09 26.80
CA MET A 196 -35.25 -14.91 28.01
C MET A 196 -35.07 -16.40 27.70
N ASP A 197 -34.02 -16.97 28.31
CA ASP A 197 -33.70 -18.39 28.52
C ASP A 197 -34.19 -19.38 27.46
N PHE A 198 -33.45 -19.46 26.36
CA PHE A 198 -33.58 -20.55 25.41
C PHE A 198 -32.24 -21.27 25.27
N VAL A 199 -32.25 -22.60 25.35
CA VAL A 199 -31.06 -23.44 25.19
C VAL A 199 -30.81 -23.65 23.69
N PRO A 200 -29.69 -23.18 23.12
CA PRO A 200 -29.38 -23.41 21.72
C PRO A 200 -29.14 -24.90 21.45
N SER A 201 -29.61 -25.37 20.30
CA SER A 201 -29.13 -26.64 19.75
C SER A 201 -27.65 -26.52 19.43
N LYS A 202 -26.88 -27.51 19.85
CA LYS A 202 -25.41 -27.65 19.74
C LYS A 202 -24.89 -27.78 18.29
N ASP A 203 -25.71 -27.44 17.30
CA ASP A 203 -25.49 -27.77 15.88
C ASP A 203 -24.84 -26.61 15.10
N THR A 204 -23.80 -26.00 15.66
CA THR A 204 -22.91 -25.08 14.92
C THR A 204 -22.35 -25.74 13.66
N ASN A 205 -22.18 -27.07 13.68
CA ASN A 205 -21.76 -27.87 12.54
C ASN A 205 -22.80 -27.89 11.41
N GLU A 206 -24.11 -27.89 11.73
CA GLU A 206 -25.17 -27.81 10.71
C GLU A 206 -25.15 -26.46 10.00
N LEU A 207 -24.96 -25.37 10.76
CA LEU A 207 -24.81 -24.02 10.19
C LEU A 207 -23.61 -23.93 9.24
N ILE A 208 -22.45 -24.45 9.67
CA ILE A 208 -21.22 -24.45 8.86
C ILE A 208 -21.47 -25.22 7.57
N LYS A 209 -22.11 -26.38 7.64
CA LYS A 209 -22.45 -27.20 6.47
C LYS A 209 -23.39 -26.45 5.51
N LYS A 210 -24.43 -25.80 6.02
CA LYS A 210 -25.35 -24.98 5.20
C LYS A 210 -24.64 -23.81 4.50
N ILE A 211 -23.74 -23.12 5.21
CA ILE A 211 -22.95 -22.03 4.60
C ILE A 211 -22.01 -22.58 3.52
N GLN A 212 -21.43 -23.76 3.72
CA GLN A 212 -20.59 -24.43 2.73
C GLN A 212 -21.38 -24.86 1.49
N ASP A 213 -22.61 -25.35 1.66
CA ASP A 213 -23.49 -25.71 0.55
C ASP A 213 -23.85 -24.47 -0.30
N LEU A 214 -24.09 -23.32 0.35
CA LEU A 214 -24.36 -22.05 -0.31
C LEU A 214 -23.15 -21.42 -1.01
N ASP A 215 -21.96 -21.58 -0.43
CA ASP A 215 -20.71 -21.04 -0.98
C ASP A 215 -19.59 -22.08 -0.84
N PRO A 216 -19.44 -22.99 -1.82
CA PRO A 216 -18.45 -24.07 -1.76
C PRO A 216 -17.00 -23.60 -1.60
N MET A 217 -16.72 -22.33 -1.90
CA MET A 217 -15.39 -21.72 -1.79
C MET A 217 -15.16 -21.02 -0.44
N VAL A 218 -16.12 -21.06 0.50
CA VAL A 218 -16.04 -20.33 1.77
C VAL A 218 -14.85 -20.75 2.63
N GLN A 219 -14.47 -22.02 2.58
CA GLN A 219 -13.31 -22.56 3.30
C GLN A 219 -11.99 -22.25 2.60
N PHE A 220 -12.01 -22.00 1.30
CA PHE A 220 -10.81 -21.83 0.48
C PHE A 220 -10.43 -20.37 0.22
N ILE A 221 -11.34 -19.41 0.41
CA ILE A 221 -11.13 -18.00 0.05
C ILE A 221 -11.47 -17.08 1.23
N SER A 222 -10.51 -16.25 1.65
CA SER A 222 -10.64 -15.35 2.81
C SER A 222 -11.75 -14.32 2.63
N SER A 223 -11.87 -13.77 1.43
CA SER A 223 -12.93 -12.80 1.11
C SER A 223 -14.33 -13.41 1.16
N LYS A 224 -14.47 -14.70 0.80
CA LYS A 224 -15.73 -15.44 0.86
C LYS A 224 -16.11 -15.77 2.30
N CYS A 225 -15.15 -16.27 3.09
CA CYS A 225 -15.31 -16.47 4.52
C CYS A 225 -15.83 -15.20 5.22
N LYS A 226 -15.14 -14.07 5.04
CA LYS A 226 -15.51 -12.79 5.63
C LYS A 226 -16.87 -12.29 5.13
N ARG A 227 -17.19 -12.49 3.85
CA ARG A 227 -18.49 -12.11 3.26
C ARG A 227 -19.64 -12.85 3.94
N ASN A 228 -19.44 -14.11 4.29
CA ASN A 228 -20.42 -14.93 4.99
C ASN A 228 -20.42 -14.72 6.51
N GLY A 229 -19.59 -13.81 7.04
CA GLY A 229 -19.50 -13.47 8.45
C GLY A 229 -18.56 -14.37 9.26
N GLY A 230 -17.86 -15.30 8.61
CA GLY A 230 -16.83 -16.11 9.24
C GLY A 230 -15.52 -15.35 9.44
N HIS A 231 -14.60 -15.97 10.17
CA HIS A 231 -13.22 -15.50 10.31
C HIS A 231 -12.24 -16.67 10.18
N TRP A 232 -11.02 -16.36 9.79
CA TRP A 232 -9.96 -17.35 9.61
C TRP A 232 -9.30 -17.64 10.95
N VAL A 233 -9.16 -18.94 11.27
CA VAL A 233 -8.55 -19.43 12.50
C VAL A 233 -7.53 -20.53 12.18
N GLY A 234 -6.43 -20.55 12.92
CA GLY A 234 -5.31 -21.47 12.69
C GLY A 234 -4.48 -21.07 11.47
N GLY A 235 -3.87 -22.05 10.81
CA GLY A 235 -3.14 -21.89 9.56
C GLY A 235 -1.96 -20.90 9.59
N HIS A 236 -1.27 -20.82 8.47
CA HIS A 236 -0.20 -19.87 8.21
C HIS A 236 -0.62 -18.95 7.07
N ASP A 237 -0.85 -17.67 7.35
CA ASP A 237 -1.28 -16.65 6.36
C ASP A 237 -0.09 -15.77 5.93
N PRO A 238 0.56 -16.03 4.78
CA PRO A 238 1.68 -15.19 4.33
C PRO A 238 1.27 -13.72 4.25
N SER A 239 2.10 -12.82 4.80
CA SER A 239 1.73 -11.41 4.88
C SER A 239 1.62 -10.77 3.49
N GLY A 240 0.37 -10.58 3.04
CA GLY A 240 0.06 -9.91 1.77
C GLY A 240 0.53 -8.46 1.72
N HIS A 241 0.58 -7.77 2.87
CA HIS A 241 1.09 -6.40 2.96
C HIS A 241 2.59 -6.33 2.70
N ILE A 242 3.38 -7.16 3.41
CA ILE A 242 4.83 -7.25 3.20
C ILE A 242 5.13 -7.66 1.77
N PHE A 243 4.44 -8.69 1.27
CA PHE A 243 4.55 -9.15 -0.11
C PHE A 243 4.36 -8.00 -1.12
N LEU A 244 3.23 -7.28 -1.02
CA LEU A 244 2.89 -6.22 -1.97
C LEU A 244 3.86 -5.04 -1.89
N LEU A 245 4.22 -4.62 -0.68
CA LEU A 245 5.18 -3.53 -0.45
C LEU A 245 6.56 -3.89 -1.01
N THR A 246 7.03 -5.13 -0.79
CA THR A 246 8.30 -5.60 -1.38
C THR A 246 8.26 -5.53 -2.91
N LEU A 247 7.20 -6.04 -3.56
CA LEU A 247 7.08 -5.97 -5.02
C LEU A 247 7.09 -4.52 -5.52
N MET A 248 6.34 -3.63 -4.87
CA MET A 248 6.24 -2.22 -5.27
C MET A 248 7.56 -1.49 -5.12
N MET A 249 8.25 -1.64 -3.99
CA MET A 249 9.57 -1.07 -3.76
C MET A 249 10.58 -1.57 -4.80
N MET A 250 10.67 -2.88 -5.01
CA MET A 250 11.62 -3.45 -5.96
C MET A 250 11.36 -2.99 -7.39
N MET A 251 10.09 -2.84 -7.78
CA MET A 251 9.73 -2.33 -9.09
C MET A 251 10.17 -0.88 -9.30
N ILE A 252 9.91 0.02 -8.33
CA ILE A 252 10.36 1.42 -8.41
C ILE A 252 11.89 1.47 -8.47
N ILE A 253 12.57 0.80 -7.54
CA ILE A 253 14.02 0.83 -7.39
C ILE A 253 14.72 0.35 -8.66
N ALA A 254 14.17 -0.66 -9.34
CA ALA A 254 14.78 -1.20 -10.55
C ALA A 254 14.60 -0.31 -11.80
N GLU A 255 13.55 0.53 -11.84
CA GLU A 255 13.29 1.42 -12.98
C GLU A 255 13.85 2.84 -12.77
N LEU A 256 13.93 3.32 -11.53
CA LEU A 256 14.38 4.68 -11.18
C LEU A 256 15.78 5.04 -11.74
N PRO A 257 16.82 4.17 -11.69
CA PRO A 257 18.12 4.48 -12.27
C PRO A 257 18.10 4.65 -13.79
N LYS A 258 17.21 3.91 -14.49
CA LYS A 258 17.08 3.99 -15.95
C LYS A 258 16.41 5.31 -16.34
N ILE A 259 15.35 5.67 -15.62
CA ILE A 259 14.65 6.95 -15.73
C ILE A 259 15.64 8.11 -15.51
N ASN A 260 16.40 8.09 -14.42
CA ASN A 260 17.36 9.14 -14.09
C ASN A 260 18.49 9.25 -15.13
N ARG A 261 18.95 8.13 -15.69
CA ARG A 261 19.98 8.14 -16.74
C ARG A 261 19.50 8.88 -17.99
N ILE A 262 18.29 8.60 -18.44
CA ILE A 262 17.72 9.20 -19.65
C ILE A 262 17.41 10.68 -19.41
N ARG A 263 16.86 11.03 -18.24
CA ARG A 263 16.69 12.43 -17.83
C ARG A 263 17.99 13.21 -17.88
N LYS A 264 19.07 12.68 -17.30
CA LYS A 264 20.38 13.34 -17.29
C LYS A 264 20.92 13.57 -18.70
N GLN A 265 20.70 12.63 -19.61
CA GLN A 265 21.07 12.76 -21.01
C GLN A 265 20.24 13.85 -21.72
N ASN A 266 18.91 13.86 -21.53
CA ASN A 266 18.03 14.89 -22.08
C ASN A 266 18.37 16.30 -21.54
N MET A 267 18.78 16.39 -20.26
CA MET A 267 19.24 17.65 -19.67
C MET A 267 20.54 18.16 -20.29
N ILE A 268 21.52 17.28 -20.53
CA ILE A 268 22.78 17.65 -21.19
C ILE A 268 22.49 18.16 -22.60
N TYR A 269 21.68 17.43 -23.36
CA TYR A 269 21.31 17.81 -24.73
C TYR A 269 20.56 19.16 -24.77
N GLN A 270 19.59 19.37 -23.87
CA GLN A 270 18.86 20.63 -23.80
C GLN A 270 19.71 21.81 -23.32
N LYS A 271 20.81 21.59 -22.61
CA LYS A 271 21.73 22.66 -22.21
C LYS A 271 22.47 23.25 -23.42
N ASP A 272 22.70 22.44 -24.44
CA ASP A 272 23.33 22.88 -25.70
C ASP A 272 22.35 23.65 -26.59
N SER A 273 21.04 23.38 -26.48
CA SER A 273 19.99 24.24 -27.05
C SER A 273 19.77 25.47 -26.17
N LYS A 274 19.78 26.69 -26.73
CA LYS A 274 19.56 27.98 -26.02
C LYS A 274 18.12 28.16 -25.43
N ILE A 275 17.52 27.13 -24.86
CA ILE A 275 16.18 27.19 -24.26
C ILE A 275 16.30 27.82 -22.87
N ARG A 276 15.82 29.06 -22.75
CA ARG A 276 15.76 29.83 -21.51
C ARG A 276 14.73 29.19 -20.57
N ARG A 277 15.15 28.26 -19.71
CA ARG A 277 14.29 27.69 -18.66
C ARG A 277 14.10 28.71 -17.54
N VAL A 278 12.85 28.94 -17.16
CA VAL A 278 12.52 29.59 -15.88
C VAL A 278 12.95 28.63 -14.77
N ASN A 279 13.88 29.06 -13.92
CA ASN A 279 14.29 28.30 -12.73
C ASN A 279 13.15 28.31 -11.70
N ILE A 280 12.22 27.36 -11.83
CA ILE A 280 11.14 27.19 -10.85
C ILE A 280 11.70 26.95 -9.45
N VAL A 281 12.84 26.26 -9.34
CA VAL A 281 13.56 26.07 -8.06
C VAL A 281 13.93 27.40 -7.41
N GLU A 282 14.37 28.39 -8.18
CA GLU A 282 14.70 29.72 -7.67
C GLU A 282 13.45 30.47 -7.21
N LYS A 283 12.35 30.36 -7.97
CA LYS A 283 11.04 30.90 -7.55
C LYS A 283 10.53 30.29 -6.25
N ILE A 284 10.61 28.95 -6.14
CA ILE A 284 10.24 28.21 -4.92
C ILE A 284 11.11 28.67 -3.74
N SER A 285 12.43 28.73 -3.92
CA SER A 285 13.38 29.16 -2.89
C SER A 285 13.07 30.58 -2.39
N LYS A 286 12.79 31.51 -3.32
CA LYS A 286 12.42 32.88 -2.97
C LYS A 286 11.13 32.94 -2.15
N ILE A 287 10.08 32.24 -2.58
CA ILE A 287 8.79 32.19 -1.86
C ILE A 287 8.97 31.58 -0.46
N ILE A 288 9.75 30.52 -0.34
CA ILE A 288 10.06 29.90 0.97
C ILE A 288 10.80 30.90 1.87
N GLY A 289 11.77 31.64 1.33
CA GLY A 289 12.48 32.67 2.07
C GLY A 289 11.57 33.79 2.59
N GLU A 290 10.62 34.24 1.76
CA GLU A 290 9.61 35.23 2.14
C GLU A 290 8.70 34.71 3.26
N ILE A 291 8.22 33.47 3.18
CA ILE A 291 7.37 32.85 4.22
C ILE A 291 8.15 32.70 5.54
N ILE A 292 9.38 32.17 5.48
CA ILE A 292 10.22 32.00 6.68
C ILE A 292 10.53 33.35 7.33
N GLY A 293 10.73 34.41 6.53
CA GLY A 293 10.95 35.77 7.01
C GLY A 293 9.78 36.36 7.81
N THR A 294 8.56 35.82 7.68
CA THR A 294 7.40 36.25 8.48
C THR A 294 7.25 35.53 9.81
N ILE A 295 8.08 34.52 10.09
CA ILE A 295 8.03 33.79 11.35
C ILE A 295 8.62 34.70 12.45
N PRO A 296 7.89 34.95 13.55
CA PRO A 296 8.39 35.78 14.65
C PRO A 296 9.71 35.23 15.21
N SER A 297 10.67 36.12 15.49
CA SER A 297 11.96 35.74 16.06
C SER A 297 11.79 35.08 17.44
N ARG A 298 12.74 34.22 17.82
CA ARG A 298 12.75 33.55 19.13
C ARG A 298 12.59 34.51 20.32
N SER A 299 13.03 35.77 20.18
CA SER A 299 12.90 36.82 21.19
C SER A 299 11.45 37.27 21.46
N ILE A 300 10.55 37.21 20.48
CA ILE A 300 9.13 37.57 20.64
C ILE A 300 8.37 36.42 21.32
N LEU A 301 8.75 35.17 21.02
CA LEU A 301 8.15 33.96 21.61
C LEU A 301 8.57 33.73 23.08
N SER A 302 9.71 34.26 23.51
CA SER A 302 10.20 34.16 24.89
C SER A 302 9.56 35.16 25.85
N ASN A 303 8.75 36.09 25.36
CA ASN A 303 8.01 37.00 26.24
C ASN A 303 7.08 36.20 27.17
N GLY A 304 7.28 36.37 28.49
CA GLY A 304 6.57 35.63 29.53
C GLY A 304 5.07 35.95 29.66
N LEU A 305 4.56 36.84 28.81
CA LEU A 305 3.17 37.32 28.83
C LEU A 305 2.22 36.52 27.92
N LEU A 306 2.75 35.70 27.00
CA LEU A 306 1.91 34.91 26.09
C LEU A 306 1.62 33.50 26.62
N SER A 307 0.37 33.08 26.51
CA SER A 307 -0.06 31.70 26.73
C SER A 307 0.54 30.73 25.68
N THR A 308 0.60 29.45 26.02
CA THR A 308 1.08 28.39 25.11
C THR A 308 0.31 28.37 23.79
N TYR A 309 -1.01 28.63 23.84
CA TYR A 309 -1.87 28.68 22.66
C TYR A 309 -1.54 29.86 21.76
N GLU A 310 -1.30 31.04 22.31
CA GLU A 310 -0.96 32.23 21.53
C GLU A 310 0.42 32.08 20.87
N LYS A 311 1.38 31.44 21.56
CA LYS A 311 2.67 31.08 20.96
C LYS A 311 2.50 30.11 19.78
N LEU A 312 1.64 29.10 19.93
CA LEU A 312 1.32 28.17 18.84
C LEU A 312 0.66 28.87 17.66
N TYR A 313 -0.30 29.76 17.93
CA TYR A 313 -1.01 30.53 16.91
C TYR A 313 -0.06 31.44 16.12
N GLN A 314 0.79 32.20 16.82
CA GLN A 314 1.76 33.09 16.20
C GLN A 314 2.84 32.35 15.39
N PHE A 315 3.21 31.15 15.83
CA PHE A 315 4.24 30.35 15.14
C PHE A 315 3.69 29.53 13.96
N LEU A 316 2.50 28.93 14.11
CA LEU A 316 1.96 27.98 13.12
C LEU A 316 0.90 28.59 12.20
N ILE A 317 -0.01 29.41 12.74
CA ILE A 317 -1.21 29.84 12.02
C ILE A 317 -1.01 31.21 11.35
N LEU A 318 -0.41 32.16 12.08
CA LEU A 318 -0.22 33.52 11.59
C LEU A 318 0.60 33.60 10.29
N PRO A 319 1.74 32.89 10.13
CA PRO A 319 2.52 32.92 8.89
C PRO A 319 1.74 32.36 7.70
N ILE A 320 0.84 31.41 7.95
CA ILE A 320 -0.02 30.82 6.91
C ILE A 320 -1.07 31.82 6.45
N MET A 321 -1.77 32.44 7.41
CA MET A 321 -2.85 33.38 7.13
C MET A 321 -2.36 34.67 6.45
N GLN A 322 -1.19 35.17 6.82
CA GLN A 322 -0.61 36.37 6.21
C GLN A 322 -0.11 36.12 4.78
N ASN A 323 0.27 34.88 4.46
CA ASN A 323 0.92 34.53 3.20
C ASN A 323 0.11 33.54 2.34
N VAL A 324 -1.22 33.48 2.49
CA VAL A 324 -2.08 32.51 1.77
C VAL A 324 -1.82 32.52 0.26
N LYS A 325 -1.67 33.70 -0.36
CA LYS A 325 -1.36 33.82 -1.80
C LYS A 325 -0.01 33.21 -2.16
N LEU A 326 1.02 33.46 -1.36
CA LEU A 326 2.36 32.88 -1.55
C LEU A 326 2.33 31.36 -1.36
N ILE A 327 1.54 30.86 -0.41
CA ILE A 327 1.36 29.42 -0.18
C ILE A 327 0.67 28.76 -1.36
N ILE A 328 -0.40 29.35 -1.91
CA ILE A 328 -1.05 28.86 -3.13
C ILE A 328 -0.06 28.83 -4.30
N GLN A 329 0.75 29.88 -4.46
CA GLN A 329 1.80 29.92 -5.49
C GLN A 329 2.87 28.84 -5.25
N LEU A 330 3.32 28.65 -4.01
CA LEU A 330 4.28 27.62 -3.62
C LEU A 330 3.75 26.23 -3.97
N ILE A 331 2.50 25.93 -3.61
CA ILE A 331 1.82 24.68 -3.94
C ILE A 331 1.76 24.51 -5.47
N SER A 332 1.31 25.54 -6.19
CA SER A 332 1.21 25.49 -7.66
C SER A 332 2.56 25.25 -8.33
N TYR A 333 3.62 25.94 -7.91
CA TYR A 333 4.97 25.76 -8.44
C TYR A 333 5.54 24.39 -8.07
N THR A 334 5.26 23.90 -6.86
CA THR A 334 5.69 22.57 -6.40
C THR A 334 5.01 21.46 -7.20
N ILE A 335 3.70 21.57 -7.44
CA ILE A 335 2.95 20.62 -8.28
C ILE A 335 3.48 20.68 -9.71
N HIS A 336 3.66 21.87 -10.28
CA HIS A 336 4.18 22.00 -11.63
C HIS A 336 5.61 21.44 -11.73
N PHE A 337 6.44 21.67 -10.73
CA PHE A 337 7.79 21.09 -10.64
C PHE A 337 7.72 19.56 -10.60
N ALA A 338 6.95 18.99 -9.66
CA ALA A 338 6.87 17.55 -9.48
C ALA A 338 6.23 16.84 -10.67
N LEU A 339 5.23 17.41 -11.33
CA LEU A 339 4.56 16.78 -12.47
C LEU A 339 5.36 16.97 -13.77
N PHE A 340 5.76 18.20 -14.09
CA PHE A 340 6.24 18.55 -15.44
C PHE A 340 7.74 18.80 -15.50
N GLN A 341 8.39 19.16 -14.41
CA GLN A 341 9.85 19.36 -14.43
C GLN A 341 10.58 18.10 -14.00
N GLU A 342 10.36 17.61 -12.78
CA GLU A 342 11.04 16.48 -12.14
C GLU A 342 10.07 15.38 -11.66
N PRO A 343 9.37 14.66 -12.56
CA PRO A 343 8.50 13.53 -12.21
C PRO A 343 9.18 12.38 -11.49
N ALA A 344 10.51 12.27 -11.50
CA ALA A 344 11.23 11.31 -10.68
C ALA A 344 11.01 11.53 -9.17
N VAL A 345 10.71 12.77 -8.75
CA VAL A 345 10.37 13.09 -7.35
C VAL A 345 9.14 12.30 -6.91
N LEU A 346 8.14 12.13 -7.76
CA LEU A 346 6.93 11.36 -7.45
C LEU A 346 7.27 9.91 -7.10
N LEU A 347 8.17 9.28 -7.87
CA LEU A 347 8.63 7.91 -7.60
C LEU A 347 9.45 7.81 -6.30
N ILE A 348 10.28 8.81 -6.02
CA ILE A 348 11.09 8.86 -4.79
C ILE A 348 10.19 9.05 -3.56
N SER A 349 9.23 9.97 -3.63
CA SER A 349 8.24 10.19 -2.58
C SER A 349 7.40 8.93 -2.35
N LEU A 350 6.97 8.27 -3.42
CA LEU A 350 6.21 7.04 -3.36
C LEU A 350 7.03 5.89 -2.74
N LEU A 351 8.30 5.75 -3.12
CA LEU A 351 9.22 4.80 -2.51
C LEU A 351 9.41 5.07 -1.02
N GLY A 352 9.58 6.34 -0.61
CA GLY A 352 9.69 6.73 0.79
C GLY A 352 8.44 6.34 1.60
N MET A 353 7.24 6.56 1.05
CA MET A 353 6.00 6.12 1.67
C MET A 353 5.93 4.59 1.81
N TRP A 354 6.38 3.84 0.81
CA TRP A 354 6.41 2.37 0.88
C TRP A 354 7.45 1.86 1.88
N CYS A 355 8.63 2.48 1.97
CA CYS A 355 9.62 2.16 3.00
C CYS A 355 9.04 2.37 4.41
N TYR A 356 8.34 3.49 4.62
CA TYR A 356 7.67 3.76 5.89
C TYR A 356 6.58 2.73 6.20
N SER A 357 5.68 2.46 5.24
CA SER A 357 4.61 1.48 5.42
C SER A 357 5.17 0.07 5.68
N PHE A 358 6.28 -0.28 5.04
CA PHE A 358 6.97 -1.55 5.23
C PHE A 358 7.53 -1.68 6.65
N LEU A 359 8.19 -0.62 7.14
CA LEU A 359 8.72 -0.57 8.50
C LEU A 359 7.61 -0.70 9.55
N ILE A 360 6.54 0.08 9.41
CA ILE A 360 5.38 0.01 10.32
C ILE A 360 4.75 -1.39 10.29
N THR A 361 4.69 -2.03 9.12
CA THR A 361 4.12 -3.38 9.02
C THR A 361 4.96 -4.41 9.77
N ILE A 362 6.29 -4.34 9.70
CA ILE A 362 7.17 -5.25 10.44
C ILE A 362 6.99 -5.08 11.94
N ILE A 363 6.87 -3.84 12.39
CA ILE A 363 6.84 -3.47 13.80
C ILE A 363 5.51 -3.84 14.47
N VAL A 364 4.39 -3.58 13.80
CA VAL A 364 3.05 -3.57 14.45
C VAL A 364 2.17 -4.75 14.04
N PHE A 365 2.37 -5.33 12.86
CA PHE A 365 1.43 -6.31 12.30
C PHE A 365 2.09 -7.65 12.01
N HIS A 366 1.29 -8.71 12.01
CA HIS A 366 1.67 -10.07 11.61
C HIS A 366 2.75 -10.73 12.48
N THR A 367 2.81 -12.06 12.42
CA THR A 367 3.88 -12.80 13.08
C THR A 367 5.15 -12.80 12.22
N PHE A 368 6.31 -13.07 12.83
CA PHE A 368 7.59 -13.16 12.13
C PHE A 368 7.52 -14.11 10.91
N TYR A 369 6.90 -15.28 11.07
CA TYR A 369 6.82 -16.28 10.01
C TYR A 369 5.95 -15.80 8.84
N GLU A 370 4.81 -15.17 9.13
CA GLU A 370 3.93 -14.59 8.10
C GLU A 370 4.68 -13.51 7.30
N GLN A 371 5.44 -12.66 7.99
CA GLN A 371 6.25 -11.62 7.36
C GLN A 371 7.36 -12.21 6.48
N VAL A 372 8.10 -13.21 6.95
CA VAL A 372 9.19 -13.85 6.20
C VAL A 372 8.66 -14.53 4.93
N THR A 373 7.57 -15.28 5.02
CA THR A 373 7.00 -15.98 3.87
C THR A 373 6.44 -15.02 2.82
N GLY A 374 5.75 -13.95 3.24
CA GLY A 374 5.32 -12.87 2.34
C GLY A 374 6.50 -12.16 1.68
N PHE A 375 7.55 -11.84 2.44
CA PHE A 375 8.76 -11.19 1.96
C PHE A 375 9.49 -12.03 0.91
N LEU A 376 9.79 -13.30 1.22
CA LEU A 376 10.52 -14.20 0.32
C LEU A 376 9.75 -14.46 -0.98
N SER A 377 8.43 -14.64 -0.89
CA SER A 377 7.56 -14.87 -2.06
C SER A 377 7.60 -13.69 -3.04
N ALA A 378 7.69 -12.45 -2.55
CA ALA A 378 7.86 -11.27 -3.39
C ALA A 378 9.30 -11.10 -3.87
N TYR A 379 10.27 -11.19 -2.96
CA TYR A 379 11.67 -10.87 -3.20
C TYR A 379 12.31 -11.81 -4.22
N ILE A 380 12.12 -13.12 -4.08
CA ILE A 380 12.71 -14.13 -4.97
C ILE A 380 12.21 -13.90 -6.41
N VAL A 381 10.90 -13.74 -6.59
CA VAL A 381 10.30 -13.53 -7.91
C VAL A 381 10.76 -12.21 -8.53
N ALA A 382 10.82 -11.13 -7.75
CA ALA A 382 11.34 -9.86 -8.23
C ALA A 382 12.81 -9.98 -8.67
N VAL A 383 13.68 -10.60 -7.87
CA VAL A 383 15.09 -10.81 -8.23
C VAL A 383 15.21 -11.62 -9.52
N ILE A 384 14.43 -12.70 -9.67
CA ILE A 384 14.41 -13.53 -10.87
C ILE A 384 14.00 -12.71 -12.10
N ILE A 385 12.88 -11.98 -12.02
CA ILE A 385 12.37 -11.16 -13.13
C ILE A 385 13.41 -10.13 -13.57
N TYR A 386 14.01 -9.41 -12.62
CA TYR A 386 14.96 -8.34 -12.93
C TYR A 386 16.35 -8.84 -13.35
N ARG A 387 16.70 -10.10 -13.06
CA ARG A 387 17.92 -10.75 -13.58
C ARG A 387 17.73 -11.40 -14.94
N LEU A 388 16.58 -12.06 -15.17
CA LEU A 388 16.29 -12.81 -16.40
C LEU A 388 15.74 -11.93 -17.53
N VAL A 389 14.96 -10.91 -17.21
CA VAL A 389 14.36 -10.00 -18.20
C VAL A 389 15.27 -8.77 -18.40
N LYS A 390 16.46 -9.01 -18.99
CA LYS A 390 17.46 -7.98 -19.31
C LYS A 390 17.03 -7.06 -20.44
#